data_AF-A0A7C4V9L0-F1
#
_entry.id   AF-A0A7C4V9L0-F1
#
_cell.length_a   1.000
_cell.length_b   1.000
_cell.length_c   1.000
_cell.angle_alpha   90.00
_cell.angle_beta   90.00
_cell.angle_gamma   90.00
#
_symmetry.space_group_name_H-M   'P 1'
#
loop_
_entity.id
_entity.type
_entity.pdbx_description
1 polymer ?
#
loop_
_entity_poly.entity_id
_entity_poly.type
_entity_poly.pdbx_seq_one_letter_code
_entity_poly.pdbx_strand_id
1 'polypeptide(L)'
;MRNTLALLAAVVLIVLVLGYFLNWYSLVGVESQGGGHRLQIDLNTSKIKADISKGKEKLKETIQEIQDVSENAKTPAELPAAPKTGSEKIFRF
;
A
#
# COMPACT_ATOMS: atom_id res chain seq x y z
N MET A 1 -17.98 16.40 -16.98
CA MET A 1 -16.55 16.22 -16.62
C MET A 1 -16.03 15.03 -17.39
N ARG A 2 -15.25 15.23 -18.46
CA ARG A 2 -14.88 14.15 -19.39
C ARG A 2 -13.76 13.25 -18.83
N ASN A 3 -12.99 13.78 -17.88
CA ASN A 3 -11.84 13.09 -17.30
C ASN A 3 -12.21 12.11 -16.17
N THR A 4 -13.32 12.34 -15.45
CA THR A 4 -13.76 11.44 -14.37
C THR A 4 -14.20 10.08 -14.90
N LEU A 5 -14.83 10.07 -16.09
CA LEU A 5 -15.21 8.83 -16.78
C LEU A 5 -13.98 8.05 -17.24
N ALA A 6 -12.96 8.73 -17.77
CA ALA A 6 -11.70 8.11 -18.17
C ALA A 6 -10.93 7.53 -16.96
N LEU A 7 -10.94 8.23 -15.83
CA LEU A 7 -10.34 7.73 -14.58
C LEU A 7 -11.08 6.49 -14.08
N LEU A 8 -12.42 6.52 -14.11
CA LEU A 8 -13.22 5.36 -13.72
C LEU A 8 -12.94 4.16 -14.63
N ALA A 9 -12.86 4.36 -15.95
CA ALA A 9 -12.49 3.31 -16.89
C ALA A 9 -11.08 2.74 -16.59
N ALA A 10 -10.10 3.60 -16.30
CA ALA A 10 -8.76 3.17 -15.93
C ALA A 10 -8.76 2.32 -14.64
N VAL A 11 -9.50 2.75 -13.61
CA VAL A 11 -9.64 1.99 -12.35
C VAL A 11 -10.26 0.62 -12.60
N VAL A 12 -11.32 0.54 -13.42
CA VAL A 12 -11.95 -0.74 -13.78
C VAL A 12 -10.96 -1.66 -14.50
N LEU A 13 -10.18 -1.15 -15.46
CA LEU A 13 -9.16 -1.93 -16.16
C LEU A 13 -8.08 -2.45 -15.20
N ILE A 14 -7.63 -1.62 -14.25
CA ILE A 14 -6.63 -2.02 -13.25
C ILE A 14 -7.19 -3.15 -12.38
N VAL A 15 -8.43 -3.03 -11.90
CA VAL A 15 -9.08 -4.07 -11.08
C VAL A 15 -9.25 -5.36 -11.86
N LEU A 16 -9.59 -5.29 -13.16
CA LEU A 16 -9.65 -6.48 -14.01
C LEU A 16 -8.27 -7.12 -14.12
N VAL A 17 -7.23 -6.40 -14.55
CA VAL A 17 -5.89 -6.96 -14.73
C VAL A 17 -5.33 -7.54 -13.44
N LEU A 18 -5.44 -6.82 -12.32
CA LEU A 18 -4.99 -7.30 -11.01
C LEU A 18 -5.83 -8.47 -10.52
N GLY A 19 -7.15 -8.41 -10.67
CA GLY A 19 -8.02 -9.53 -10.29
C GLY A 19 -7.70 -10.80 -11.06
N TYR A 20 -7.30 -10.71 -12.33
CA TYR A 20 -6.83 -11.87 -13.08
C TYR A 20 -5.52 -12.40 -12.51
N PHE A 21 -4.55 -11.50 -12.28
CA PHE A 21 -3.23 -11.87 -11.77
C PHE A 21 -3.29 -12.48 -10.36
N LEU A 22 -4.14 -11.94 -9.49
CA LEU A 22 -4.42 -12.47 -8.15
C LEU A 22 -5.37 -13.68 -8.17
N ASN A 23 -5.82 -14.11 -9.34
CA ASN A 23 -6.68 -15.28 -9.53
C ASN A 23 -8.02 -15.14 -8.76
N TRP A 24 -8.57 -13.93 -8.77
CA TRP A 24 -9.89 -13.59 -8.20
C TRP A 24 -11.04 -14.12 -9.05
N TYR A 25 -10.82 -14.26 -10.35
CA TYR A 25 -11.79 -14.81 -11.29
C TYR A 25 -11.10 -15.78 -12.25
N SER A 26 -11.70 -16.94 -12.46
CA SER A 26 -11.23 -17.96 -13.40
C SER A 26 -12.28 -18.17 -14.48
N LEU A 27 -11.88 -18.00 -15.73
CA LEU A 27 -12.70 -18.30 -16.89
C LEU A 27 -12.43 -19.75 -17.28
N VAL A 28 -13.26 -20.66 -16.80
CA VAL A 28 -13.18 -22.07 -17.20
C VAL A 28 -14.09 -22.24 -18.42
N GLY A 29 -13.48 -22.35 -19.60
CA GLY A 29 -14.17 -22.77 -20.80
C GLY A 29 -14.52 -24.25 -20.66
N VAL A 30 -15.80 -24.55 -20.46
CA VAL A 30 -16.25 -25.95 -20.44
C VAL A 30 -16.74 -26.26 -21.85
N GLU A 31 -15.98 -27.04 -22.59
CA GLU A 31 -16.43 -27.58 -23.87
C GLU A 31 -17.65 -28.47 -23.60
N SER A 32 -18.84 -27.99 -23.98
CA SER A 32 -20.05 -28.80 -23.88
C SER A 32 -20.05 -29.78 -25.04
N GLN A 33 -20.08 -31.08 -24.76
CA GLN A 33 -20.09 -32.16 -25.76
C GLN A 33 -21.30 -32.14 -26.73
N GLY A 34 -22.17 -31.14 -26.66
CA GLY A 34 -23.40 -31.00 -27.47
C GLY A 34 -23.45 -29.79 -28.40
N GLY A 35 -22.33 -29.16 -28.74
CA GLY A 35 -22.30 -28.04 -29.71
C GLY A 35 -22.72 -26.67 -29.17
N GLY A 36 -22.90 -26.54 -27.85
CA GLY A 36 -23.16 -25.27 -27.18
C GLY A 36 -21.92 -24.77 -26.42
N HIS A 37 -21.52 -23.51 -26.61
CA HIS A 37 -20.44 -22.92 -25.80
C HIS A 37 -20.97 -22.59 -24.39
N ARG A 38 -20.44 -23.26 -23.36
CA ARG A 38 -20.77 -22.95 -21.95
C ARG A 38 -19.57 -22.25 -21.31
N LEU A 39 -19.70 -20.95 -21.06
CA LEU A 39 -18.75 -20.23 -20.21
C LEU A 39 -19.15 -20.39 -18.75
N GLN A 40 -18.24 -20.89 -17.92
CA GLN A 40 -18.39 -20.89 -16.46
C GLN A 40 -17.41 -19.88 -15.88
N ILE A 41 -17.96 -18.85 -15.23
CA ILE A 41 -17.18 -17.80 -14.58
C ILE A 41 -17.15 -18.15 -13.09
N ASP A 42 -16.00 -18.58 -12.60
CA ASP A 42 -15.82 -18.89 -11.18
C ASP A 42 -15.19 -17.67 -10.48
N LEU A 43 -15.94 -17.09 -9.55
CA LEU A 43 -15.54 -15.92 -8.76
C LEU A 43 -15.06 -16.40 -7.39
N ASN A 44 -13.76 -16.30 -7.14
CA ASN A 44 -13.16 -16.81 -5.92
C ASN A 44 -13.23 -15.75 -4.79
N THR A 45 -14.44 -15.52 -4.28
CA THR A 45 -14.75 -14.51 -3.24
C THR A 45 -13.90 -14.65 -1.98
N SER A 46 -13.49 -15.88 -1.64
CA SER A 46 -12.63 -16.15 -0.49
C SER A 46 -11.23 -15.53 -0.65
N LYS A 47 -10.63 -15.68 -1.85
CA LYS A 47 -9.33 -15.07 -2.16
C LYS A 47 -9.40 -13.55 -2.21
N ILE A 48 -10.44 -13.00 -2.84
CA ILE A 48 -10.67 -11.54 -2.90
C ILE A 48 -10.65 -10.96 -1.49
N LYS A 49 -11.40 -11.57 -0.56
CA LYS A 49 -11.46 -11.09 0.84
C LYS A 49 -10.12 -11.21 1.54
N ALA A 50 -9.41 -12.33 1.36
CA ALA A 50 -8.10 -12.55 1.97
C ALA A 50 -7.06 -11.53 1.48
N ASP A 51 -7.02 -11.26 0.18
CA ASP A 51 -6.08 -10.31 -0.42
C ASP A 51 -6.39 -8.87 -0.02
N ILE A 52 -7.68 -8.49 0.06
CA ILE A 52 -8.07 -7.17 0.58
C ILE A 52 -7.65 -7.01 2.05
N SER A 53 -7.83 -8.05 2.88
CA SER A 53 -7.38 -8.01 4.28
C SER A 53 -5.87 -7.88 4.39
N LYS A 54 -5.10 -8.69 3.65
CA LYS A 54 -3.63 -8.61 3.62
C LYS A 54 -3.13 -7.27 3.10
N GLY A 55 -3.77 -6.74 2.05
CA GLY A 55 -3.44 -5.44 1.49
C GLY A 55 -3.65 -4.32 2.50
N LYS A 56 -4.75 -4.34 3.27
CA LYS A 56 -5.00 -3.37 4.34
C LYS A 56 -3.97 -3.45 5.46
N GLU A 57 -3.60 -4.65 5.90
CA GLU A 57 -2.55 -4.83 6.92
C GLU A 57 -1.21 -4.26 6.44
N LYS A 58 -0.77 -4.63 5.23
CA LYS A 58 0.48 -4.13 4.65
C LYS A 58 0.51 -2.61 4.52
N LEU A 59 -0.61 -2.03 4.09
CA LEU A 59 -0.72 -0.58 3.92
C LEU A 59 -0.69 0.14 5.27
N LYS A 60 -1.30 -0.45 6.32
CA LYS A 60 -1.22 0.08 7.69
C LYS A 60 0.20 -0.01 8.25
N GLU A 61 0.87 -1.14 8.07
CA GLU A 61 2.27 -1.34 8.46
C GLU A 61 3.18 -0.29 7.82
N THR A 62 3.09 -0.10 6.49
CA THR A 62 3.91 0.87 5.78
C THR A 62 3.60 2.30 6.17
N ILE A 63 2.33 2.67 6.40
CA ILE A 63 1.99 4.01 6.91
C ILE A 63 2.60 4.23 8.29
N GLN A 64 2.49 3.26 9.20
CA GLN A 64 3.09 3.35 10.53
C GLN A 64 4.61 3.47 10.45
N GLU A 65 5.27 2.65 9.63
CA GLU A 65 6.72 2.72 9.42
C GLU A 65 7.16 4.09 8.89
N ILE A 66 6.46 4.66 7.90
CA ILE A 66 6.75 6.01 7.40
C ILE A 66 6.54 7.06 8.49
N GLN A 67 5.52 6.89 9.34
CA GLN A 67 5.21 7.82 10.42
C GLN A 67 6.28 7.78 11.52
N ASP A 68 6.71 6.58 11.92
CA ASP A 68 7.79 6.34 12.88
C ASP A 68 9.14 6.87 12.36
N VAL A 69 9.44 6.67 11.08
CA VAL A 69 10.65 7.22 10.43
C VAL A 69 10.60 8.75 10.38
N SER A 70 9.41 9.33 10.12
CA SER A 70 9.21 10.78 10.11
C SER A 70 9.32 11.40 11.51
N GLU A 71 8.90 10.67 12.55
CA GLU A 71 9.01 11.10 13.94
C GLU A 71 10.46 11.01 14.46
N ASN A 72 11.21 9.95 14.09
CA ASN A 72 12.64 9.84 14.36
C ASN A 72 13.51 10.82 13.55
N ALA A 73 13.08 11.20 12.34
CA ALA A 73 13.76 12.22 11.54
C ALA A 73 13.56 13.65 12.09
N LYS A 74 12.64 13.84 13.05
CA LYS A 74 12.41 15.11 13.74
C LYS A 74 13.18 15.26 15.05
N THR A 75 13.91 14.25 15.50
CA THR A 75 14.86 14.44 16.60
C THR A 75 16.06 15.22 16.06
N PRO A 76 16.27 16.50 16.46
CA PRO A 76 17.51 17.18 16.15
C PRO A 76 18.63 16.30 16.68
N ALA A 77 19.68 16.10 15.89
CA ALA A 77 20.92 15.53 16.36
C ALA A 77 21.23 16.16 17.72
N GLU A 78 21.08 15.37 18.78
CA GLU A 78 21.54 15.69 20.11
C GLU A 78 23.06 15.72 19.97
N LEU A 79 23.56 16.93 19.68
CA LEU A 79 24.98 17.26 19.79
C LEU A 79 25.40 16.81 21.19
N PRO A 80 26.42 15.95 21.33
CA PRO A 80 26.78 15.36 22.60
C PRO A 80 26.97 16.46 23.64
N ALA A 81 26.32 16.27 24.79
CA ALA A 81 26.35 17.20 25.90
C ALA A 81 27.78 17.51 26.38
N ALA A 82 27.97 18.80 26.70
CA ALA A 82 28.94 19.39 27.64
C ALA A 82 30.33 19.81 27.05
N PRO A 83 30.93 20.93 27.52
CA PRO A 83 30.93 21.36 28.93
C PRO A 83 30.30 22.73 29.21
N LYS A 84 29.79 22.85 30.44
CA LYS A 84 29.40 24.12 31.05
C LYS A 84 30.66 24.96 31.24
N THR A 85 30.84 25.99 30.42
CA THR A 85 31.85 27.02 30.64
C THR A 85 31.39 27.90 31.80
N GLY A 86 31.72 27.46 33.01
CA GLY A 86 31.63 28.27 34.22
C GLY A 86 32.75 29.29 34.24
N SER A 87 32.40 30.53 34.57
CA SER A 87 33.25 31.57 35.16
C SER A 87 34.63 31.81 34.54
N GLU A 88 34.71 32.84 33.69
CA GLU A 88 35.91 33.68 33.65
C GLU A 88 35.49 35.13 33.90
N LYS A 89 35.21 35.41 35.18
CA LYS A 89 35.24 36.75 35.74
C LYS A 89 36.70 37.01 36.12
N ILE A 90 37.19 38.21 35.78
CA ILE A 90 38.41 38.84 36.31
C ILE A 90 39.70 38.55 35.49
N PHE A 91 39.87 39.29 34.40
CA PHE A 91 41.21 39.73 34.00
C PHE A 91 41.37 41.20 34.44
N ARG A 92 41.97 41.37 35.62
CA ARG A 92 42.63 42.60 36.06
C ARG A 92 44.07 42.20 36.38
N PHE A 93 45.02 42.69 35.60
CA PHE A 93 46.36 43.09 36.03
C PHE A 93 46.90 44.10 35.03
#